data_AF-A0A7V9GTG9-F1
#
_entry.id   AF-A0A7V9GTG9-F1
#
_cell.length_a   1.000
_cell.length_b   1.000
_cell.length_c   1.000
_cell.angle_alpha   90.00
_cell.angle_beta   90.00
_cell.angle_gamma   90.00
#
_symmetry.space_group_name_H-M   'P 1'
#
loop_
_entity.id
_entity.type
_entity.pdbx_description
1 polymer ?
#
loop_
_entity_poly.entity_id
_entity_poly.type
_entity_poly.pdbx_seq_one_letter_code
_entity_poly.pdbx_strand_id
1 'polypeptide(L)' 'MKAFVTGATGFIGGRLAAKLREQGHEVVALVRSPRPLDEGLKQIFAAS' A
#
# COMPACT_ATOMS: atom_id res chain seq x y z
N MET A 1 -2.83 -9.51 10.18
CA MET A 1 -2.70 -8.27 10.97
C MET A 1 -3.08 -7.07 10.10
N LYS A 2 -3.21 -5.87 10.68
CA LYS A 2 -3.44 -4.62 9.91
C LYS A 2 -2.14 -3.87 9.73
N ALA A 3 -1.84 -3.40 8.53
CA ALA A 3 -0.64 -2.64 8.21
C ALA A 3 -1.00 -1.36 7.45
N PHE A 4 -0.43 -0.24 7.89
CA PHE A 4 -0.53 1.03 7.20
C PHE A 4 0.83 1.39 6.61
N VAL A 5 0.90 1.47 5.28
CA VAL A 5 2.16 1.68 4.56
C VAL A 5 2.18 3.07 3.95
N THR A 6 3.07 3.92 4.46
CA THR A 6 3.42 5.18 3.83
C THR A 6 4.48 4.93 2.76
N GLY A 7 4.36 5.56 1.59
CA GLY A 7 5.32 5.36 0.50
C GLY A 7 5.19 4.01 -0.23
N ALA A 8 3.99 3.41 -0.24
CA ALA A 8 3.71 2.16 -0.96
C ALA A 8 3.93 2.24 -2.49
N THR A 9 4.10 3.44 -3.05
CA THR A 9 4.41 3.66 -4.47
C THR A 9 5.90 3.65 -4.79
N GLY A 10 6.77 3.54 -3.77
CA GLY A 10 8.22 3.47 -3.88
C GLY A 10 8.75 2.04 -4.02
N PHE A 11 10.05 1.91 -4.30
CA PHE A 11 10.72 0.64 -4.59
C PHE A 11 10.59 -0.39 -3.45
N ILE A 12 10.79 0.04 -2.21
CA ILE A 12 10.71 -0.84 -1.03
C ILE A 12 9.25 -0.97 -0.57
N GLY A 13 8.56 0.17 -0.41
CA GLY A 13 7.20 0.21 0.12
C GLY A 13 6.21 -0.61 -0.71
N GLY A 14 6.33 -0.59 -2.04
CA GLY A 14 5.46 -1.39 -2.91
C GLY A 14 5.66 -2.89 -2.74
N ARG A 15 6.91 -3.36 -2.68
CA ARG A 15 7.22 -4.78 -2.45
C ARG A 15 6.80 -5.23 -1.06
N LEU A 16 7.00 -4.38 -0.05
CA LEU A 16 6.56 -4.66 1.30
C LEU A 16 5.03 -4.81 1.36
N ALA A 17 4.28 -3.85 0.79
CA ALA A 17 2.82 -3.88 0.78
C ALA A 17 2.27 -5.13 0.08
N ALA A 18 2.83 -5.50 -1.08
CA ALA A 18 2.49 -6.73 -1.78
C ALA A 18 2.77 -7.96 -0.91
N LYS A 19 3.95 -8.03 -0.28
CA LYS A 19 4.32 -9.19 0.55
C LYS A 19 3.44 -9.36 1.77
N LEU A 20 3.08 -8.27 2.44
CA LEU A 20 2.16 -8.29 3.58
C LEU A 20 0.77 -8.79 3.13
N ARG A 21 0.30 -8.39 1.94
CA ARG A 21 -0.97 -8.88 1.39
C ARG A 21 -0.92 -10.38 1.07
N GLU A 22 0.15 -10.85 0.42
CA GLU A 22 0.36 -12.28 0.16
C GLU A 22 0.29 -13.13 1.45
N GLN A 23 0.71 -12.56 2.58
CA GLN A 23 0.66 -13.18 3.90
C GLN A 23 -0.73 -13.07 4.58
N GLY A 24 -1.75 -12.59 3.86
CA GLY A 24 -3.11 -12.45 4.37
C GLY A 24 -3.31 -11.28 5.32
N HIS A 25 -2.46 -10.25 5.26
CA HIS A 25 -2.64 -9.05 6.06
C HIS A 25 -3.56 -8.04 5.37
N GLU A 26 -4.33 -7.29 6.16
CA GLU A 26 -5.10 -6.15 5.69
C GLU A 26 -4.15 -4.95 5.56
N VAL A 27 -3.87 -4.53 4.34
CA VAL A 27 -2.90 -3.46 4.05
C VAL A 27 -3.60 -2.25 3.49
N VAL A 28 -3.33 -1.08 4.06
CA VAL A 28 -3.79 0.22 3.56
C VAL A 28 -2.57 1.06 3.17
N ALA A 29 -2.55 1.54 1.93
CA ALA A 29 -1.48 2.36 1.39
C ALA A 29 -1.86 3.85 1.38
N LEU A 30 -1.04 4.71 1.99
CA LEU A 30 -1.16 6.16 1.83
C LEU A 30 -0.44 6.60 0.56
N VAL A 31 -1.19 7.23 -0.35
CA VAL A 31 -0.67 7.76 -1.62
C VAL A 31 -0.99 9.25 -1.76
N ARG A 32 -0.16 9.98 -2.51
CA ARG A 32 -0.39 11.41 -2.81
C ARG A 32 -1.24 11.63 -4.07
N SER A 33 -1.21 10.66 -4.97
CA SER A 33 -1.95 10.66 -6.23
C SER A 33 -2.26 9.21 -6.64
N PRO A 34 -3.28 8.96 -7.47
CA PRO A 34 -3.61 7.63 -7.94
C PRO A 34 -2.40 7.00 -8.65
N ARG A 35 -2.01 5.80 -8.24
CA ARG A 35 -0.88 5.07 -8.83
C ARG A 35 -1.26 3.61 -8.99
N PRO A 36 -0.78 2.93 -10.05
CA PRO A 36 -0.87 1.48 -10.12
C PRO A 36 -0.14 0.88 -8.92
N LEU A 37 -0.86 0.07 -8.15
CA LEU A 37 -0.34 -0.77 -7.06
C LEU A 37 -0.79 -2.21 -7.30
N ASP A 38 -0.30 -3.12 -6.48
CA ASP A 38 -0.73 -4.53 -6.48
C ASP A 38 -2.26 -4.65 -6.39
N GLU A 39 -2.82 -5.59 -7.15
CA GLU A 39 -4.26 -5.77 -7.25
C GLU A 39 -4.89 -6.10 -5.89
N GLY A 40 -5.98 -5.41 -5.54
CA GLY A 40 -6.65 -5.56 -4.24
C GLY A 40 -5.99 -4.82 -3.09
N LEU A 41 -4.90 -4.07 -3.31
CA LEU A 41 -4.33 -3.18 -2.29
C LEU A 41 -5.19 -1.92 -2.13
N LYS A 42 -5.74 -1.71 -0.93
CA LYS A 42 -6.55 -0.53 -0.62
C LYS A 42 -5.66 0.72 -0.56
N GLN A 43 -6.06 1.76 -1.30
CA GLN A 43 -5.40 3.06 -1.32
C GLN A 43 -6.21 4.12 -0.57
N ILE A 44 -5.54 4.99 0.18
CA ILE A 44 -6.10 6.22 0.72
C ILE A 44 -5.24 7.40 0.32
N PHE A 45 -5.86 8.56 0.13
CA PHE A 45 -5.18 9.77 -0.32
C PHE A 45 -4.77 10.64 0.86
N ALA A 46 -3.53 11.13 0.84
CA ALA A 46 -3.11 12.17 1.77
C ALA A 46 -3.91 13.46 1.46
N ALA A 47 -4.45 14.09 2.50
CA ALA A 47 -5.04 15.42 2.35
C ALA A 47 -3.93 16.41 1.96
N SER A 48 -4.23 17.24 0.95
CA SER A 48 -3.38 18.33 0.45
C SER A 48 -3.32 19.49 1.43
#